data_AF-A0A257T9M5-F1
#
_entry.id   AF-A0A257T9M5-F1
#
_cell.length_a   1.000
_cell.length_b   1.000
_cell.length_c   1.000
_cell.angle_alpha   90.00
_cell.angle_beta   90.00
_cell.angle_gamma   90.00
#
_symmetry.space_group_name_H-M   'P 1'
#
loop_
_entity.id
_entity.type
_entity.pdbx_description
1 polymer ?
#
loop_
_entity_poly.entity_id
_entity_poly.type
_entity_poly.pdbx_seq_one_letter_code
_entity_poly.pdbx_strand_id
1 'polypeptide(L)'
;MTEHMQDPLNHPEVQLANGRAYLASFIISMLLMTVGLWLAVTHITTPLGTVLMISFLAGVAVIIQGYFILHMDISHAQVWHTVAMVLFLPLFVVTIGLTAWMFLGLYQRTMIMPPAASSMAHMSPMSH
;
A
#
# COMPACT_ATOMS: atom_id res chain seq x y z
N MET A 1 -33.02 44.76 6.10
CA MET A 1 -32.33 43.65 5.43
C MET A 1 -30.95 43.53 6.07
N THR A 2 -30.88 42.93 7.25
CA THR A 2 -29.62 42.75 7.99
C THR A 2 -29.06 41.39 7.63
N GLU A 3 -28.11 41.36 6.70
CA GLU A 3 -27.31 40.16 6.46
C GLU A 3 -26.53 39.87 7.74
N HIS A 4 -26.97 38.86 8.48
CA HIS A 4 -26.11 38.19 9.45
C HIS A 4 -24.96 37.59 8.64
N MET A 5 -23.80 38.25 8.64
CA MET A 5 -22.53 37.66 8.21
C MET A 5 -22.32 36.39 9.04
N GLN A 6 -22.81 35.25 8.56
CA GLN A 6 -22.47 33.94 9.09
C GLN A 6 -20.97 33.79 8.81
N ASP A 7 -20.18 33.95 9.87
CA ASP A 7 -18.75 33.72 9.85
C ASP A 7 -18.50 32.32 9.25
N PRO A 8 -17.88 32.21 8.06
CA PRO A 8 -17.77 30.95 7.34
C PRO A 8 -16.97 29.89 8.11
N LEU A 9 -16.22 30.29 9.14
CA LEU A 9 -15.47 29.43 10.04
C LEU A 9 -16.33 28.73 11.10
N ASN A 10 -17.56 29.20 11.34
CA ASN A 10 -18.48 28.64 12.33
C ASN A 10 -19.43 27.57 11.76
N HIS A 11 -19.24 27.15 10.52
CA HIS A 11 -19.96 26.01 9.96
C HIS A 11 -19.49 24.70 10.62
N PRO A 12 -20.41 23.82 11.07
CA PRO A 12 -20.08 22.58 11.77
C PRO A 12 -19.16 21.66 10.95
N GLU A 13 -19.29 21.69 9.64
CA GLU A 13 -18.44 21.00 8.67
C GLU A 13 -16.96 21.44 8.67
N VAL A 14 -16.66 22.69 9.04
CA VAL A 14 -15.27 23.18 9.22
C VAL A 14 -14.70 22.75 10.57
N GLN A 15 -15.55 22.59 11.58
CA GLN A 15 -15.17 22.08 12.90
C GLN A 15 -15.01 20.56 12.93
N LEU A 16 -15.66 19.83 12.00
CA LEU A 16 -15.45 18.40 11.79
C LEU A 16 -14.07 18.07 11.19
N ALA A 17 -13.42 19.03 10.52
CA ALA A 17 -12.08 18.85 9.98
C ALA A 17 -11.05 18.80 11.13
N ASN A 18 -10.87 17.62 11.72
CA ASN A 18 -9.93 17.38 12.81
C ASN A 18 -8.48 17.40 12.31
N GLY A 19 -7.96 18.60 11.99
CA GLY A 19 -6.60 18.79 11.44
C GLY A 19 -5.50 18.21 12.32
N ARG A 20 -5.77 18.00 13.61
CA ARG A 20 -4.85 17.34 14.56
C ARG A 20 -4.68 15.85 14.26
N ALA A 21 -5.75 15.15 13.89
CA ALA A 21 -5.70 13.73 13.52
C ALA A 21 -4.93 13.55 12.19
N TYR A 22 -5.21 14.41 11.22
CA TYR A 22 -4.46 14.44 9.96
C TYR A 22 -2.97 14.67 10.19
N LEU A 23 -2.60 15.69 10.97
CA LEU A 23 -1.21 16.01 11.27
C LEU A 23 -0.50 14.87 12.01
N ALA A 24 -1.18 14.23 12.98
CA ALA A 24 -0.63 13.08 13.69
C ALA A 24 -0.34 11.91 12.74
N SER A 25 -1.30 11.54 11.89
CA SER A 25 -1.11 10.46 10.91
C SER A 25 0.00 10.76 9.90
N PHE A 26 0.13 12.02 9.49
CA PHE A 26 1.19 12.48 8.60
C PHE A 26 2.57 12.30 9.23
N ILE A 27 2.77 12.79 10.47
CA ILE A 27 4.04 12.69 11.18
C ILE A 27 4.41 11.22 11.41
N ILE A 28 3.46 10.40 11.84
CA ILE A 28 3.70 8.98 12.07
C ILE A 28 4.08 8.28 10.75
N SER A 29 3.34 8.51 9.67
CA SER A 29 3.64 7.92 8.36
C SER A 29 5.00 8.35 7.83
N MET A 30 5.36 9.62 8.01
CA MET A 30 6.67 10.16 7.64
C MET A 30 7.79 9.44 8.39
N LEU A 31 7.64 9.24 9.71
CA LEU A 31 8.61 8.51 10.52
C LEU A 31 8.75 7.05 10.06
N LEU A 32 7.65 6.33 9.83
CA LEU A 32 7.70 4.95 9.33
C LEU A 32 8.39 4.88 7.97
N MET A 33 8.13 5.84 7.08
CA MET A 33 8.76 5.90 5.77
C MET A 33 10.26 6.17 5.87
N THR A 34 10.68 7.08 6.75
CA THR A 34 12.11 7.33 7.01
C THR A 34 12.81 6.08 7.53
N VAL A 35 12.20 5.35 8.46
CA VAL A 35 12.75 4.08 8.97
C VAL A 35 12.85 3.03 7.87
N GLY A 36 11.81 2.88 7.04
CA GLY A 36 11.81 1.94 5.91
C GLY A 36 12.92 2.26 4.90
N LEU A 37 13.10 3.55 4.57
CA LEU A 37 14.18 3.99 3.69
C LEU A 37 15.57 3.73 4.31
N TRP A 38 15.72 4.02 5.60
CA TRP A 38 16.98 3.77 6.31
C TRP A 38 17.34 2.28 6.31
N LEU A 39 16.37 1.38 6.55
CA LEU A 39 16.57 -0.08 6.43
C LEU A 39 16.98 -0.49 5.01
N ALA A 40 16.39 0.12 3.98
CA ALA A 40 16.71 -0.17 2.59
C ALA A 40 18.15 0.24 2.23
N VAL A 41 18.60 1.41 2.69
CA VAL A 41 19.93 1.98 2.36
C VAL A 41 21.06 1.31 3.13
N THR A 42 20.83 0.95 4.38
CA THR A 42 21.89 0.42 5.25
C THR A 42 22.22 -1.05 4.99
N HIS A 43 21.36 -1.77 4.28
CA HIS A 43 21.54 -3.20 3.92
C HIS A 43 21.94 -4.09 5.11
N ILE A 44 21.44 -3.78 6.32
CA ILE A 44 21.80 -4.46 7.57
C ILE A 44 21.24 -5.90 7.60
N THR A 45 20.17 -6.17 6.85
CA THR A 45 19.47 -7.46 6.81
C THR A 45 19.63 -8.17 5.47
N THR A 46 19.30 -9.46 5.44
CA THR A 46 19.24 -10.22 4.18
C THR A 46 18.22 -9.60 3.23
N PRO A 47 18.36 -9.77 1.89
CA PRO A 47 17.44 -9.16 0.92
C PRO A 47 15.97 -9.49 1.19
N LEU A 48 15.68 -10.75 1.55
CA LEU A 48 14.33 -11.18 1.94
C LEU A 48 13.89 -10.53 3.26
N GLY A 49 14.78 -10.45 4.24
CA GLY A 49 14.50 -9.81 5.53
C GLY A 49 14.15 -8.33 5.37
N THR A 50 14.86 -7.61 4.51
CA THR A 50 14.59 -6.20 4.20
C THR A 50 13.22 -6.02 3.57
N VAL A 51 12.86 -6.86 2.58
CA VAL A 51 11.53 -6.82 1.95
C VAL A 51 10.43 -7.05 2.98
N LEU A 52 10.56 -8.09 3.82
CA LEU A 52 9.55 -8.39 4.84
C LEU A 52 9.37 -7.27 5.85
N MET A 53 10.47 -6.66 6.33
CA MET A 53 10.42 -5.56 7.29
C MET A 53 9.79 -4.31 6.69
N ILE A 54 10.15 -3.94 5.46
CA ILE A 54 9.56 -2.79 4.77
C ILE A 54 8.08 -3.02 4.47
N SER A 55 7.71 -4.23 4.02
CA SER A 55 6.30 -4.59 3.82
C SER A 55 5.49 -4.51 5.11
N PHE A 56 6.07 -4.94 6.23
CA PHE A 56 5.43 -4.81 7.54
C PHE A 56 5.23 -3.34 7.94
N LEU A 57 6.27 -2.50 7.83
CA LEU A 57 6.17 -1.06 8.09
C LEU A 57 5.12 -0.39 7.20
N ALA A 58 5.09 -0.73 5.91
CA ALA A 58 4.09 -0.23 4.97
C ALA A 58 2.66 -0.63 5.39
N GLY A 59 2.46 -1.88 5.79
CA GLY A 59 1.18 -2.35 6.30
C GLY A 59 0.72 -1.57 7.54
N VAL A 60 1.61 -1.33 8.49
CA VAL A 60 1.32 -0.52 9.69
C VAL A 60 0.95 0.91 9.30
N ALA A 61 1.67 1.54 8.38
CA ALA A 61 1.36 2.89 7.91
C ALA A 61 -0.04 2.99 7.27
N VAL A 62 -0.41 2.00 6.45
CA VAL A 62 -1.75 1.92 5.84
C VAL A 62 -2.84 1.81 6.90
N ILE A 63 -2.65 0.99 7.95
CA ILE A 63 -3.61 0.85 9.04
C ILE A 63 -3.77 2.17 9.81
N ILE A 64 -2.67 2.85 10.12
CA ILE A 64 -2.70 4.13 10.84
C ILE A 64 -3.43 5.20 10.03
N GLN A 65 -3.15 5.30 8.74
CA GLN A 65 -3.85 6.22 7.85
C GLN A 65 -5.33 5.85 7.70
N GLY A 66 -5.65 4.55 7.58
CA GLY A 66 -7.04 4.05 7.57
C GLY A 66 -7.81 4.38 8.83
N TYR A 67 -7.16 4.43 9.99
CA TYR A 67 -7.82 4.83 11.23
C TYR A 67 -7.99 6.35 11.35
N PHE A 68 -6.91 7.11 11.13
CA PHE A 68 -6.89 8.56 11.37
C PHE A 68 -7.52 9.40 10.25
N ILE A 69 -7.38 9.01 8.97
CA ILE A 69 -7.88 9.79 7.82
C ILE A 69 -9.29 9.36 7.45
N LEU A 70 -9.51 8.05 7.36
CA LEU A 70 -10.81 7.48 6.97
C LEU A 70 -11.81 7.45 8.13
N HIS A 71 -11.41 7.86 9.35
CA HIS A 71 -12.25 7.89 10.56
C HIS A 71 -13.10 6.62 10.64
N MET A 72 -12.44 5.46 10.58
CA MET A 72 -13.14 4.17 10.58
C MET A 72 -13.64 3.88 11.99
N ASP A 73 -14.74 4.53 12.35
CA ASP A 73 -15.42 4.37 13.63
C ASP A 73 -16.44 3.22 13.50
N ILE A 74 -16.47 2.34 14.50
CA ILE A 74 -17.47 1.27 14.62
C ILE A 74 -18.82 1.85 15.07
N SER A 75 -18.89 3.17 15.29
CA SER A 75 -20.11 3.93 15.55
C SER A 75 -21.12 3.85 14.39
N HIS A 76 -22.40 3.69 14.74
CA HIS A 76 -23.52 3.52 13.81
C HIS A 76 -23.70 4.66 12.78
N ALA A 77 -23.11 5.84 13.02
CA ALA A 77 -23.19 6.99 12.10
C ALA A 77 -22.23 6.91 10.89
N GLN A 78 -21.16 6.11 10.97
CA GLN A 78 -20.09 6.06 9.94
C GLN A 78 -19.90 4.66 9.32
N VAL A 79 -20.88 3.76 9.50
CA VAL A 79 -20.86 2.37 9.00
C VAL A 79 -20.51 2.27 7.52
N TRP A 80 -20.91 3.25 6.71
CA TRP A 80 -20.63 3.29 5.27
C TRP A 80 -19.13 3.31 4.93
N HIS A 81 -18.28 3.95 5.75
CA HIS A 81 -16.83 3.95 5.54
C HIS A 81 -16.24 2.56 5.79
N THR A 82 -16.69 1.89 6.85
CA THR A 82 -16.26 0.52 7.19
C THR A 82 -16.72 -0.48 6.14
N VAL A 83 -17.97 -0.38 5.66
CA VAL A 83 -18.50 -1.25 4.59
C VAL A 83 -17.72 -1.06 3.29
N ALA A 84 -17.44 0.19 2.90
CA ALA A 84 -16.64 0.49 1.72
C ALA A 84 -15.24 -0.12 1.83
N MET A 85 -14.58 -0.02 2.99
CA MET A 85 -13.23 -0.58 3.19
C MET A 85 -13.22 -2.11 3.15
N VAL A 86 -14.21 -2.77 3.77
CA VAL A 86 -14.34 -4.24 3.73
C VAL A 86 -14.59 -4.76 2.32
N LEU A 87 -15.30 -4.02 1.47
CA LEU A 87 -15.47 -4.38 0.06
C LEU A 87 -14.22 -4.07 -0.77
N PHE A 88 -13.58 -2.92 -0.52
CA PHE A 88 -12.42 -2.47 -1.26
C PHE A 88 -11.20 -3.36 -1.04
N LEU A 89 -10.90 -3.75 0.21
CA LEU A 89 -9.66 -4.43 0.54
C LEU A 89 -9.49 -5.80 -0.17
N PRO A 90 -10.50 -6.69 -0.22
CA PRO A 90 -10.41 -7.92 -0.99
C PRO A 90 -10.28 -7.66 -2.49
N LEU A 91 -11.05 -6.70 -3.03
CA LEU A 91 -10.97 -6.34 -4.44
C LEU A 91 -9.58 -5.85 -4.80
N PHE A 92 -8.98 -4.99 -3.98
CA PHE A 92 -7.63 -4.47 -4.15
C PHE A 92 -6.58 -5.58 -4.17
N VAL A 93 -6.65 -6.52 -3.21
CA VAL A 93 -5.73 -7.67 -3.15
C VAL A 93 -5.88 -8.57 -4.36
N VAL A 94 -7.12 -8.88 -4.76
CA VAL A 94 -7.42 -9.72 -5.91
C VAL A 94 -6.95 -9.05 -7.20
N THR A 95 -7.18 -7.74 -7.39
CA THR A 95 -6.73 -7.03 -8.59
C THR A 95 -5.21 -7.06 -8.72
N ILE A 96 -4.46 -6.69 -7.68
CA ILE A 96 -2.99 -6.71 -7.72
C ILE A 96 -2.48 -8.14 -7.91
N GLY A 97 -3.02 -9.09 -7.14
CA GLY A 97 -2.62 -10.49 -7.20
C GLY A 97 -2.88 -11.12 -8.57
N LEU A 98 -4.07 -10.93 -9.13
CA LEU A 98 -4.43 -11.45 -10.46
C LEU A 98 -3.61 -10.79 -11.56
N THR A 99 -3.38 -9.48 -11.50
CA THR A 99 -2.54 -8.80 -12.49
C THR A 99 -1.09 -9.31 -12.45
N ALA A 100 -0.51 -9.44 -11.25
CA ALA A 100 0.83 -9.99 -11.08
C ALA A 100 0.92 -11.44 -11.55
N TRP A 101 -0.05 -12.28 -11.18
CA TRP A 101 -0.15 -13.68 -11.60
C TRP A 101 -0.27 -13.81 -13.12
N MET A 102 -1.17 -13.03 -13.72
CA MET A 102 -1.38 -13.02 -15.16
C MET A 102 -0.08 -12.66 -15.90
N PHE A 103 0.60 -11.59 -15.50
CA PHE A 103 1.84 -11.18 -16.16
C PHE A 103 2.98 -12.18 -15.95
N LEU A 104 3.13 -12.75 -14.75
CA LEU A 104 4.13 -13.79 -14.51
C LEU A 104 3.87 -15.04 -15.37
N GLY A 105 2.61 -15.46 -15.46
CA GLY A 105 2.21 -16.61 -16.28
C GLY A 105 2.34 -16.36 -17.78
N LEU A 106 2.01 -15.16 -18.26
CA LEU A 106 2.23 -14.77 -19.65
C LEU A 106 3.72 -14.73 -19.99
N TYR A 107 4.53 -14.08 -19.13
CA TYR A 107 5.98 -13.99 -19.29
C TYR A 107 6.58 -15.39 -19.50
N GLN A 108 6.26 -16.35 -18.62
CA GLN A 108 6.76 -17.73 -18.73
C GLN A 108 6.39 -18.45 -20.04
N ARG A 109 5.30 -18.07 -20.70
CA ARG A 109 4.77 -18.74 -21.90
C ARG A 109 5.16 -18.07 -23.21
N THR A 110 5.49 -16.78 -23.18
CA THR A 110 5.79 -15.98 -24.39
C THR A 110 7.28 -15.70 -24.56
N MET A 111 8.09 -15.95 -23.53
CA MET A 111 9.53 -15.88 -23.66
C MET A 111 10.05 -16.97 -24.58
N ILE A 112 10.56 -16.55 -25.74
CA ILE A 112 11.47 -17.37 -26.55
C ILE A 112 12.76 -17.48 -25.73
N MET A 113 13.14 -18.71 -25.36
CA MET A 113 14.39 -18.98 -24.65
C MET A 113 15.55 -18.33 -25.43
N PRO A 114 16.41 -17.52 -24.79
CA PRO A 114 17.51 -16.85 -25.48
C PRO A 114 18.35 -17.86 -26.28
N PRO A 115 18.83 -17.53 -27.49
CA PRO A 115 19.60 -18.46 -28.34
C PRO A 115 20.76 -19.16 -27.62
N ALA A 116 21.35 -18.51 -26.61
CA ALA A 116 22.40 -19.07 -25.76
C ALA A 116 21.91 -20.19 -24.83
N ALA A 117 20.67 -20.10 -24.33
CA ALA A 117 20.09 -21.08 -23.43
C ALA A 117 19.48 -22.27 -24.19
N SER A 118 18.98 -22.06 -25.42
CA SER A 118 18.49 -23.13 -26.31
C SER A 118 19.63 -23.95 -26.92
N SER A 119 20.79 -23.34 -27.20
CA SER A 119 21.99 -24.06 -27.69
C SER A 119 22.66 -24.95 -26.64
N MET A 120 22.66 -24.56 -25.36
CA MET A 120 23.16 -25.41 -24.26
C MET A 120 22.24 -26.59 -23.94
N ALA A 121 20.92 -26.46 -24.11
CA ALA A 121 19.98 -27.58 -23.93
C ALA A 121 20.11 -28.67 -25.01
N HIS A 122 20.64 -28.31 -26.18
CA HIS A 122 20.91 -29.24 -27.29
C HIS A 122 22.32 -29.85 -27.22
N MET A 123 23.21 -29.32 -26.37
CA MET A 123 24.50 -29.91 -26.02
C MET A 123 24.32 -30.84 -24.82
N SER A 124 23.72 -32.01 -25.04
CA SER A 124 23.84 -33.13 -24.09
C SER A 124 25.32 -33.36 -23.80
N PRO A 125 25.76 -33.51 -22.53
CA PRO A 125 27.13 -33.91 -22.25
C PRO A 125 27.33 -35.29 -22.88
N MET A 126 28.19 -35.37 -23.89
CA MET A 126 28.62 -36.67 -24.41
C MET A 126 29.29 -37.39 -23.26
N SER A 127 28.61 -38.40 -22.71
CA SER A 127 29.15 -39.33 -21.74
C SER A 127 30.36 -40.02 -22.36
N HIS A 128 31.55 -39.71 -21.86
CA HIS A 128 32.75 -40.53 -22.02
C HIS A 128 32.78 -41.60 -20.93
#